data_AF-A0A950AGE8-F1
#
_entry.id   AF-A0A950AGE8-F1
#
_cell.length_a   1.000
_cell.length_b   1.000
_cell.length_c   1.000
_cell.angle_alpha   90.00
_cell.angle_beta   90.00
_cell.angle_gamma   90.00
#
_symmetry.space_group_name_H-M   'P 1'
#
loop_
_entity.id
_entity.type
_entity.pdbx_description
1 polymer ?
#
loop_
_entity_poly.entity_id
_entity_poly.type
_entity_poly.pdbx_seq_one_letter_code
_entity_poly.pdbx_strand_id
1 'polypeptide(L)'
;MLDPVQLADPESVTLARCLGEPTHRSLQQRKLEHRGIRTSEELVALAVQRGCIHYQNGIQVPVVPEDELPNENLAALLLSPSQPYNPRLIRAGAQLISDPGIDLKILVFEAAKERALLPLAYIARCGQKVEPDNPFWNRLLREIEANPRNRKPVAPGLLPHPSRFTLQMGYRPGRKCASTIWLRPMHSGAMP
;
A
#
# COMPACT_ATOMS: atom_id res chain seq x y z
N MET A 1 -11.98 1.72 37.07
CA MET A 1 -12.22 0.79 35.96
C MET A 1 -11.33 1.29 34.83
N LEU A 2 -10.17 0.66 34.62
CA LEU A 2 -9.16 1.14 33.68
C LEU A 2 -9.47 0.60 32.28
N ASP A 3 -9.41 1.47 31.27
CA ASP A 3 -9.57 1.11 29.86
C ASP A 3 -8.51 0.07 29.45
N PRO A 4 -8.89 -1.07 28.84
CA PRO A 4 -7.95 -2.13 28.46
C PRO A 4 -7.03 -1.77 27.27
N VAL A 5 -7.02 -0.50 26.84
CA VAL A 5 -6.23 0.01 25.70
C VAL A 5 -4.83 0.48 26.14
N GLN A 6 -4.56 0.60 27.45
CA GLN A 6 -3.31 1.21 27.95
C GLN A 6 -2.13 0.25 28.21
N LEU A 7 -2.15 -0.99 27.72
CA LEU A 7 -1.04 -1.94 27.92
C LEU A 7 -0.74 -2.83 26.70
N ALA A 8 -0.96 -2.29 25.51
CA ALA A 8 -0.60 -2.96 24.26
C ALA A 8 0.57 -2.20 23.62
N ASP A 9 1.71 -2.88 23.45
CA ASP A 9 2.84 -2.43 22.62
C ASP A 9 2.29 -1.86 21.29
N PRO A 10 2.70 -0.68 20.80
CA PRO A 10 2.22 -0.15 19.51
C PRO A 10 2.39 -1.13 18.34
N GLU A 11 3.28 -2.12 18.43
CA GLU A 11 3.40 -3.21 17.44
C GLU A 11 2.34 -4.32 17.57
N SER A 12 1.59 -4.37 18.67
CA SER A 12 0.63 -5.45 18.99
C SER A 12 -0.80 -5.23 18.46
N VAL A 13 -1.11 -4.04 17.92
CA VAL A 13 -2.39 -3.77 17.26
C VAL A 13 -2.24 -3.93 15.75
N THR A 14 -2.69 -5.07 15.23
CA THR A 14 -2.73 -5.34 13.79
C THR A 14 -3.85 -4.54 13.11
N LEU A 15 -3.72 -4.26 11.81
CA LEU A 15 -4.77 -3.60 11.03
C LEU A 15 -6.07 -4.43 11.05
N ALA A 16 -5.99 -5.77 11.06
CA ALA A 16 -7.13 -6.66 11.23
C ALA A 16 -7.88 -6.37 12.54
N ARG A 17 -7.17 -6.11 13.64
CA ARG A 17 -7.78 -5.71 14.92
C ARG A 17 -8.45 -4.33 14.83
N CYS A 18 -7.83 -3.36 14.14
CA CYS A 18 -8.46 -2.06 13.86
C CYS A 18 -9.70 -2.17 12.97
N LEU A 19 -9.74 -3.17 12.09
CA LEU A 19 -10.83 -3.45 11.16
C LEU A 19 -11.93 -4.36 11.75
N GLY A 20 -11.74 -4.91 12.95
CA GLY A 20 -12.67 -5.87 13.55
C GLY A 20 -12.67 -7.25 12.88
N GLU A 21 -11.55 -7.66 12.28
CA GLU A 21 -11.40 -8.93 11.55
C GLU A 21 -10.49 -9.94 12.27
N PRO A 22 -10.71 -11.26 12.09
CA PRO A 22 -9.81 -12.28 12.61
C PRO A 22 -8.44 -12.21 11.92
N THR A 23 -7.37 -12.34 12.70
CA THR A 23 -5.98 -12.19 12.25
C THR A 23 -5.64 -13.18 11.14
N HIS A 24 -5.29 -12.65 9.97
CA HIS A 24 -4.83 -13.43 8.83
C HIS A 24 -3.35 -13.81 9.02
N ARG A 25 -2.98 -15.05 8.70
CA ARG A 25 -1.56 -15.46 8.62
C ARG A 25 -1.13 -15.44 7.17
N SER A 26 -0.38 -14.42 6.77
CA SER A 26 0.16 -14.32 5.41
C SER A 26 1.23 -15.39 5.15
N LEU A 27 1.04 -16.18 4.10
CA LEU A 27 2.08 -17.10 3.62
C LEU A 27 3.25 -16.35 3.01
N GLN A 28 3.01 -15.18 2.41
CA GLN A 28 4.06 -14.34 1.84
C GLN A 28 4.96 -13.78 2.95
N GLN A 29 4.38 -13.28 4.05
CA GLN A 29 5.14 -12.82 5.21
C GLN A 29 6.06 -13.92 5.75
N ARG A 30 5.56 -15.15 5.90
CA ARG A 30 6.38 -16.29 6.35
C ARG A 30 7.56 -16.59 5.43
N LYS A 31 7.36 -16.52 4.10
CA LYS A 31 8.45 -16.69 3.12
C LYS A 31 9.50 -15.60 3.28
N LEU A 32 9.07 -14.36 3.51
CA LEU A 32 9.96 -13.22 3.72
C LEU A 32 10.72 -13.29 5.04
N GLU A 33 10.11 -13.81 6.10
CA GLU A 33 10.79 -14.04 7.39
C GLU A 33 11.99 -15.00 7.24
N HIS A 34 11.87 -16.02 6.39
CA HIS A 34 12.97 -16.93 6.04
C HIS A 34 14.08 -16.23 5.23
N ARG A 35 13.75 -15.13 4.54
CA ARG A 35 14.71 -14.27 3.83
C ARG A 35 15.24 -13.14 4.71
N GLY A 36 14.88 -13.08 5.99
CA GLY A 36 15.36 -12.08 6.93
C GLY A 36 14.54 -10.79 6.98
N ILE A 37 13.37 -10.73 6.34
CA ILE A 37 12.44 -9.58 6.38
C ILE A 37 11.32 -9.92 7.36
N ARG A 38 11.31 -9.28 8.52
CA ARG A 38 10.45 -9.66 9.66
C ARG A 38 9.56 -8.52 10.15
N THR A 39 9.97 -7.29 9.96
CA THR A 39 9.30 -6.10 10.49
C THR A 39 8.56 -5.32 9.40
N SER A 40 7.61 -4.49 9.82
CA SER A 40 6.90 -3.59 8.90
C SER A 40 7.84 -2.58 8.23
N GLU A 41 8.84 -2.05 8.95
CA GLU A 41 9.80 -1.10 8.38
C GLU A 41 10.77 -1.76 7.38
N GLU A 42 11.14 -3.03 7.59
CA GLU A 42 11.89 -3.81 6.60
C GLU A 42 11.06 -4.07 5.34
N LEU A 43 9.75 -4.30 5.48
CA LEU A 43 8.86 -4.43 4.33
C LEU A 43 8.75 -3.11 3.53
N VAL A 44 8.71 -1.96 4.22
CA VAL A 44 8.82 -0.64 3.57
C VAL A 44 10.18 -0.48 2.88
N ALA A 45 11.28 -0.91 3.51
CA ALA A 45 12.60 -0.86 2.90
C ALA A 45 12.68 -1.72 1.62
N LEU A 46 11.98 -2.86 1.57
CA LEU A 46 11.86 -3.65 0.35
C LEU A 46 11.08 -2.89 -0.74
N ALA A 47 10.00 -2.19 -0.40
CA ALA A 47 9.30 -1.33 -1.35
C ALA A 47 10.18 -0.17 -1.86
N VAL A 48 11.05 0.37 -1.01
CA VAL A 48 12.04 1.38 -1.41
C VAL A 48 13.04 0.80 -2.42
N GLN A 49 13.47 -0.45 -2.27
CA GLN A 49 14.30 -1.14 -3.29
C GLN A 49 13.57 -1.28 -4.64
N ARG A 50 12.23 -1.34 -4.63
CA ARG A 50 11.35 -1.31 -5.81
C ARG A 50 11.03 0.09 -6.32
N GLY A 51 11.73 1.12 -5.85
CA GLY A 51 11.57 2.49 -6.35
C GLY A 51 10.64 3.38 -5.53
N CYS A 52 10.06 2.92 -4.41
CA CYS A 52 9.26 3.76 -3.50
C CYS A 52 10.12 4.71 -2.64
N ILE A 53 11.04 5.46 -3.26
CA ILE A 53 12.12 6.20 -2.60
C ILE A 53 11.64 7.30 -1.64
N HIS A 54 10.40 7.77 -1.77
CA HIS A 54 9.82 8.77 -0.88
C HIS A 54 9.73 8.28 0.58
N TYR A 55 9.80 6.97 0.80
CA TYR A 55 9.71 6.36 2.12
C TYR A 55 11.05 5.78 2.64
N GLN A 56 12.18 6.14 2.02
CA GLN A 56 13.51 5.72 2.47
C GLN A 56 13.77 6.12 3.93
N ASN A 57 14.32 5.20 4.72
CA ASN A 57 14.62 5.37 6.16
C ASN A 57 16.02 4.88 6.56
N GLY A 58 16.88 4.52 5.59
CA GLY A 58 18.22 4.00 5.85
C GLY A 58 18.31 2.53 6.26
N ILE A 59 17.17 1.84 6.44
CA ILE A 59 17.15 0.41 6.72
C ILE A 59 17.58 -0.35 5.46
N GLN A 60 18.51 -1.28 5.62
CA GLN A 60 18.96 -2.18 4.59
C GLN A 60 18.31 -3.55 4.78
N VAL A 61 17.77 -4.12 3.69
CA VAL A 61 17.19 -5.45 3.67
C VAL A 61 17.80 -6.29 2.55
N PRO A 62 17.81 -7.62 2.67
CA PRO A 62 18.24 -8.49 1.58
C PRO A 62 17.44 -8.22 0.31
N VAL A 63 18.11 -8.26 -0.83
CA VAL A 63 17.45 -8.15 -2.13
C VAL A 63 16.60 -9.39 -2.35
N VAL A 64 15.31 -9.18 -2.58
CA VAL A 64 14.38 -10.25 -2.99
C VAL A 64 14.10 -10.06 -4.48
N PRO A 65 14.44 -11.02 -5.35
CA PRO A 65 14.16 -10.92 -6.79
C PRO A 65 12.67 -10.76 -7.10
N GLU A 66 12.35 -10.10 -8.22
CA GLU A 66 10.97 -9.75 -8.62
C GLU A 66 10.18 -10.96 -9.14
N ASP A 67 10.88 -11.95 -9.68
CA ASP A 67 10.33 -13.27 -10.03
C ASP A 67 9.94 -14.09 -8.79
N GLU A 68 10.64 -13.90 -7.67
CA GLU A 68 10.28 -14.53 -6.39
C GLU A 68 9.16 -13.79 -5.64
N LEU A 69 9.21 -12.46 -5.65
CA LEU A 69 8.20 -11.58 -5.06
C LEU A 69 7.88 -10.42 -6.03
N PRO A 70 6.87 -10.63 -6.90
CA PRO A 70 6.36 -9.59 -7.79
C PRO A 70 5.83 -8.37 -7.02
N ASN A 71 5.81 -7.22 -7.68
CA ASN A 71 5.36 -5.97 -7.07
C ASN A 71 3.90 -6.03 -6.62
N GLU A 72 3.07 -6.82 -7.31
CA GLU A 72 1.68 -7.09 -6.93
C GLU A 72 1.58 -7.79 -5.58
N ASN A 73 2.44 -8.80 -5.35
CA ASN A 73 2.50 -9.54 -4.10
C ASN A 73 2.96 -8.62 -2.97
N LEU A 74 4.05 -7.88 -3.19
CA LEU A 74 4.57 -6.94 -2.21
C LEU A 74 3.54 -5.85 -1.87
N ALA A 75 2.86 -5.29 -2.86
CA ALA A 75 1.81 -4.31 -2.66
C ALA A 75 0.63 -4.89 -1.85
N ALA A 76 0.16 -6.09 -2.19
CA ALA A 76 -0.88 -6.77 -1.42
C ALA A 76 -0.47 -7.02 0.03
N LEU A 77 0.80 -7.40 0.26
CA LEU A 77 1.33 -7.65 1.60
C LEU A 77 1.45 -6.37 2.44
N LEU A 78 1.97 -5.28 1.85
CA LEU A 78 2.03 -3.95 2.48
C LEU A 78 0.64 -3.46 2.92
N LEU A 79 -0.38 -3.77 2.13
CA LEU A 79 -1.77 -3.39 2.38
C LEU A 79 -2.54 -4.43 3.22
N SER A 80 -1.91 -5.53 3.63
CA SER A 80 -2.60 -6.61 4.34
C SER A 80 -3.03 -6.18 5.74
N PRO A 81 -4.28 -6.46 6.15
CA PRO A 81 -4.71 -6.37 7.54
C PRO A 81 -3.85 -7.16 8.53
N SER A 82 -3.09 -8.16 8.08
CA SER A 82 -2.19 -8.91 8.95
C SER A 82 -1.01 -8.08 9.46
N GLN A 83 -0.67 -6.97 8.81
CA GLN A 83 0.43 -6.10 9.21
C GLN A 83 0.07 -5.26 10.45
N PRO A 84 1.07 -4.82 11.24
CA PRO A 84 0.88 -3.77 12.24
C PRO A 84 0.25 -2.53 11.60
N TYR A 85 -0.58 -1.80 12.35
CA TYR A 85 -1.12 -0.54 11.85
C TYR A 85 0.00 0.51 11.70
N ASN A 86 0.53 0.62 10.48
CA ASN A 86 1.58 1.56 10.12
C ASN A 86 1.17 2.33 8.84
N PRO A 87 0.84 3.63 8.93
CA PRO A 87 0.50 4.44 7.76
C PRO A 87 1.58 4.47 6.67
N ARG A 88 2.86 4.23 6.99
CA ARG A 88 3.93 4.15 5.98
C ARG A 88 3.76 2.95 5.07
N LEU A 89 3.30 1.80 5.58
CA LEU A 89 3.02 0.63 4.75
C LEU A 89 1.97 0.94 3.69
N ILE A 90 0.86 1.56 4.11
CA ILE A 90 -0.26 1.89 3.22
C ILE A 90 0.19 2.89 2.16
N ARG A 91 0.97 3.89 2.56
CA ARG A 91 1.51 4.91 1.66
C ARG A 91 2.55 4.33 0.67
N ALA A 92 3.45 3.47 1.13
CA ALA A 92 4.41 2.76 0.28
C ALA A 92 3.71 1.82 -0.71
N GLY A 93 2.68 1.09 -0.26
CA GLY A 93 1.83 0.27 -1.11
C GLY A 93 1.10 1.12 -2.16
N ALA A 94 0.57 2.28 -1.79
CA ALA A 94 -0.10 3.19 -2.72
C ALA A 94 0.84 3.75 -3.80
N GLN A 95 2.11 4.01 -3.45
CA GLN A 95 3.13 4.34 -4.44
C GLN A 95 3.43 3.13 -5.33
N LEU A 96 3.68 1.95 -4.75
CA LEU A 96 4.04 0.74 -5.50
C LEU A 96 2.98 0.28 -6.50
N ILE A 97 1.69 0.31 -6.16
CA ILE A 97 0.63 -0.10 -7.11
C ILE A 97 0.52 0.79 -8.34
N SER A 98 1.08 2.00 -8.29
CA SER A 98 1.01 2.97 -9.39
C SER A 98 2.14 2.81 -10.41
N ASP A 99 2.94 1.76 -10.24
CA ASP A 99 3.93 1.31 -11.19
C ASP A 99 3.29 0.91 -12.54
N PRO A 100 3.84 1.35 -13.68
CA PRO A 100 3.33 0.96 -15.00
C PRO A 100 3.38 -0.55 -15.28
N GLY A 101 4.24 -1.30 -14.59
CA GLY A 101 4.42 -2.74 -14.76
C GLY A 101 3.40 -3.61 -14.03
N ILE A 102 2.50 -3.02 -13.22
CA ILE A 102 1.53 -3.77 -12.41
C ILE A 102 0.48 -4.47 -13.27
N ASP A 103 0.37 -5.79 -13.11
CA ASP A 103 -0.74 -6.59 -13.60
C ASP A 103 -1.93 -6.53 -12.63
N LEU A 104 -3.02 -5.93 -13.10
CA LEU A 104 -4.24 -5.75 -12.31
C LEU A 104 -4.87 -7.07 -11.82
N LYS A 105 -4.83 -8.13 -12.63
CA LYS A 105 -5.44 -9.41 -12.25
C LYS A 105 -4.64 -10.07 -11.14
N ILE A 106 -3.31 -10.05 -11.24
CA ILE A 106 -2.43 -10.59 -10.20
C ILE A 106 -2.58 -9.76 -8.93
N LEU A 107 -2.56 -8.43 -9.02
CA LEU A 107 -2.75 -7.54 -7.87
C LEU A 107 -4.06 -7.79 -7.14
N VAL A 108 -5.19 -7.87 -7.85
CA VAL A 108 -6.50 -8.12 -7.23
C VAL A 108 -6.57 -9.53 -6.64
N PHE A 109 -6.00 -10.52 -7.30
CA PHE A 109 -5.94 -11.89 -6.79
C PHE A 109 -5.14 -11.99 -5.48
N GLU A 110 -3.94 -11.41 -5.45
CA GLU A 110 -3.08 -11.40 -4.26
C GLU A 110 -3.66 -10.53 -3.15
N ALA A 111 -4.24 -9.37 -3.47
CA ALA A 111 -4.93 -8.54 -2.49
C ALA A 111 -6.14 -9.29 -1.88
N ALA A 112 -6.85 -10.10 -2.65
CA ALA A 112 -7.92 -10.94 -2.10
C ALA A 112 -7.39 -12.04 -1.17
N LYS A 113 -6.25 -12.65 -1.49
CA LYS A 113 -5.58 -13.63 -0.62
C LYS A 113 -5.10 -12.99 0.68
N GLU A 114 -4.51 -11.80 0.60
CA GLU A 114 -3.96 -11.07 1.74
C GLU A 114 -5.00 -10.20 2.49
N ARG A 115 -6.28 -10.28 2.10
CA ARG A 115 -7.40 -9.48 2.62
C ARG A 115 -7.21 -7.96 2.50
N ALA A 116 -6.39 -7.54 1.53
CA ALA A 116 -6.02 -6.17 1.24
C ALA A 116 -6.95 -5.46 0.23
N LEU A 117 -8.02 -6.10 -0.26
CA LEU A 117 -8.94 -5.50 -1.24
C LEU A 117 -9.52 -4.15 -0.78
N LEU A 118 -9.76 -4.00 0.52
CA LEU A 118 -10.36 -2.80 1.05
C LEU A 118 -9.40 -1.59 1.02
N PRO A 119 -8.20 -1.65 1.65
CA PRO A 119 -7.23 -0.57 1.50
C PRO A 119 -6.87 -0.32 0.04
N LEU A 120 -6.81 -1.36 -0.80
CA LEU A 120 -6.59 -1.21 -2.23
C LEU A 120 -7.72 -0.42 -2.93
N ALA A 121 -8.99 -0.72 -2.65
CA ALA A 121 -10.14 0.04 -3.17
C ALA A 121 -10.13 1.49 -2.71
N TYR A 122 -9.76 1.74 -1.44
CA TYR A 122 -9.63 3.10 -0.92
C TYR A 122 -8.58 3.89 -1.69
N ILE A 123 -7.39 3.31 -1.89
CA ILE A 123 -6.31 3.95 -2.64
C ILE A 123 -6.76 4.20 -4.08
N ALA A 124 -7.41 3.23 -4.74
CA ALA A 124 -7.88 3.39 -6.10
C ALA A 124 -8.93 4.50 -6.26
N ARG A 125 -9.85 4.68 -5.29
CA ARG A 125 -10.76 5.84 -5.25
C ARG A 125 -10.04 7.17 -5.05
N CYS A 126 -8.95 7.17 -4.27
CA CYS A 126 -8.12 8.36 -4.11
C CYS A 126 -7.41 8.70 -5.42
N GLY A 127 -6.84 7.69 -6.08
CA GLY A 127 -6.19 7.82 -7.40
C GLY A 127 -7.14 8.37 -8.46
N GLN A 128 -8.35 7.82 -8.56
CA GLN A 128 -9.40 8.31 -9.48
C GLN A 128 -9.75 9.79 -9.26
N LYS A 129 -9.75 10.28 -8.01
CA LYS A 129 -10.01 11.70 -7.73
C LYS A 129 -8.87 12.62 -8.15
N VAL A 130 -7.63 12.13 -8.06
CA VAL A 130 -6.42 12.91 -8.39
C VAL A 130 -6.13 12.85 -9.89
N GLU A 131 -6.36 11.70 -10.51
CA GLU A 131 -6.08 11.40 -11.92
C GLU A 131 -7.34 10.82 -12.60
N PRO A 132 -8.41 11.62 -12.79
CA PRO A 132 -9.69 11.12 -13.30
C PRO A 132 -9.60 10.50 -14.70
N ASP A 133 -8.68 11.01 -15.53
CA ASP A 133 -8.46 10.54 -16.90
C ASP A 133 -7.56 9.30 -16.99
N ASN A 134 -6.97 8.86 -15.87
CA ASN A 134 -6.12 7.67 -15.86
C ASN A 134 -7.00 6.40 -15.83
N PRO A 135 -7.00 5.58 -16.90
CA PRO A 135 -7.85 4.40 -16.97
C PRO A 135 -7.48 3.31 -15.96
N PHE A 136 -6.25 3.33 -15.43
CA PHE A 136 -5.77 2.36 -14.45
C PHE A 136 -6.69 2.30 -13.22
N TRP A 137 -6.99 3.45 -12.61
CA TRP A 137 -7.80 3.51 -11.39
C TRP A 137 -9.22 3.00 -11.60
N ASN A 138 -9.83 3.35 -12.73
CA ASN A 138 -11.17 2.91 -13.10
C ASN A 138 -11.24 1.40 -13.32
N ARG A 139 -10.22 0.83 -13.99
CA ARG A 139 -10.13 -0.62 -14.21
C ARG A 139 -9.89 -1.36 -12.90
N LEU A 140 -8.98 -0.88 -12.06
CA LEU A 140 -8.69 -1.47 -10.75
C LEU A 140 -9.94 -1.51 -9.86
N LEU A 141 -10.69 -0.41 -9.78
CA LEU A 141 -11.94 -0.37 -9.00
C LEU A 141 -12.96 -1.40 -9.51
N ARG A 142 -13.14 -1.49 -10.82
CA ARG A 142 -14.07 -2.47 -11.42
C ARG A 142 -13.70 -3.91 -11.07
N GLU A 143 -12.42 -4.26 -11.17
CA GLU A 143 -11.93 -5.62 -10.83
C GLU A 143 -12.13 -5.93 -9.34
N ILE A 144 -11.91 -4.95 -8.46
CA ILE A 144 -12.15 -5.13 -7.01
C ILE A 144 -13.64 -5.27 -6.70
N GLU A 145 -14.49 -4.46 -7.32
CA GLU A 145 -15.95 -4.49 -7.13
C GLU A 145 -16.58 -5.79 -7.64
N ALA A 146 -16.06 -6.33 -8.74
CA ALA A 146 -16.46 -7.63 -9.26
C ALA A 146 -15.98 -8.81 -8.39
N ASN A 147 -15.00 -8.60 -7.51
CA ASN A 147 -14.43 -9.67 -6.70
C ASN A 147 -15.37 -10.03 -5.52
N PRO A 148 -15.85 -11.29 -5.41
CA PRO A 148 -16.80 -11.69 -4.36
C PRO A 148 -16.20 -11.65 -2.95
N ARG A 149 -14.88 -11.55 -2.81
CA ARG A 149 -14.20 -11.40 -1.51
C ARG A 149 -14.12 -9.95 -1.04
N ASN A 150 -14.58 -8.99 -1.85
CA ASN A 150 -14.64 -7.59 -1.45
C ASN A 150 -15.62 -7.40 -0.29
N ARG A 151 -15.23 -6.59 0.69
CA ARG A 151 -15.97 -6.39 1.94
C ARG A 151 -16.52 -4.97 2.04
N LYS A 152 -17.45 -4.76 2.98
CA LYS A 152 -18.05 -3.45 3.28
C LYS A 152 -16.97 -2.41 3.68
N PRO A 153 -17.24 -1.09 3.51
CA PRO A 153 -16.24 -0.04 3.70
C PRO A 153 -15.73 0.07 5.14
N VAL A 154 -14.52 0.62 5.31
CA VAL A 154 -13.89 0.89 6.61
C VAL A 154 -14.44 2.12 7.29
N ALA A 155 -14.41 2.09 8.62
CA ALA A 155 -14.72 3.25 9.46
C ALA A 155 -13.90 4.48 9.04
N PRO A 156 -14.52 5.67 8.92
CA PRO A 156 -13.80 6.89 8.57
C PRO A 156 -12.62 7.15 9.51
N GLY A 157 -11.49 7.60 8.97
CA GLY A 157 -10.32 8.02 9.75
C GLY A 157 -9.23 6.95 9.99
N LEU A 158 -9.46 5.69 9.62
CA LEU A 158 -8.43 4.64 9.79
C LEU A 158 -7.36 4.64 8.68
N LEU A 159 -7.70 5.08 7.46
CA LEU A 159 -6.77 5.09 6.34
C LEU A 159 -6.12 6.48 6.14
N PRO A 160 -4.88 6.56 5.62
CA PRO A 160 -4.19 7.84 5.45
C PRO A 160 -4.98 8.81 4.58
N HIS A 161 -5.01 10.08 4.96
CA HIS A 161 -5.65 11.13 4.17
C HIS A 161 -5.13 11.13 2.70
N PRO A 162 -5.98 11.38 1.67
CA PRO A 162 -5.57 11.24 0.26
C PRO A 162 -4.33 12.06 -0.14
N SER A 163 -4.11 13.24 0.48
CA SER A 163 -2.91 14.05 0.25
C SER A 163 -1.59 13.37 0.65
N ARG A 164 -1.64 12.25 1.38
CA ARG A 164 -0.46 11.47 1.79
C ARG A 164 0.07 10.55 0.68
N PHE A 165 -0.68 10.41 -0.42
CA PHE A 165 -0.31 9.62 -1.61
C PHE A 165 0.18 10.49 -2.77
N THR A 166 0.20 11.81 -2.60
CA THR A 166 0.49 12.75 -3.69
C THR A 166 1.61 13.71 -3.31
N LEU A 167 2.26 14.26 -4.33
CA LEU A 167 3.11 15.44 -4.21
C LEU A 167 2.30 16.66 -4.63
N GLN A 168 2.23 17.64 -3.73
CA GLN A 168 1.76 18.97 -4.08
C GLN A 168 2.95 19.74 -4.66
N MET A 169 2.98 19.92 -5.97
CA MET A 169 3.94 20.81 -6.58
C MET A 169 3.47 22.25 -6.30
N GLY A 170 4.38 23.09 -5.79
CA GLY A 170 4.09 24.50 -5.57
C GLY A 170 3.65 25.22 -6.85
N TYR A 171 3.22 26.48 -6.70
CA TYR A 171 2.82 27.32 -7.83
C TYR A 171 3.97 27.45 -8.85
N ARG A 172 3.73 27.00 -10.08
CA ARG A 172 4.63 27.26 -11.21
C ARG A 172 4.22 28.56 -11.90
N PRO A 173 5.15 29.44 -12.30
CA PRO A 173 4.82 30.63 -13.09
C PRO A 173 3.98 30.24 -14.31
N GLY A 174 2.79 30.83 -14.45
CA GLY A 174 1.86 30.53 -15.54
C GLY A 174 0.76 29.50 -15.23
N ARG A 175 0.81 28.76 -14.11
CA ARG A 175 -0.33 27.95 -13.62
C ARG A 175 -0.93 28.56 -12.36
N LYS A 176 -2.23 28.89 -12.42
CA LYS A 176 -3.01 29.45 -11.30
C LYS A 176 -3.34 28.44 -10.18
N CYS A 177 -2.83 27.21 -10.22
CA CYS A 177 -3.09 26.21 -9.19
C CYS A 177 -1.88 25.29 -9.00
N ALA A 178 -1.62 24.92 -7.74
CA ALA A 178 -0.66 23.89 -7.38
C ALA A 178 -1.06 22.56 -8.06
N SER A 179 -0.18 21.98 -8.88
CA SER A 179 -0.47 20.69 -9.50
C SER A 179 -0.22 19.59 -8.48
N THR A 180 -1.24 18.78 -8.21
CA THR A 180 -1.13 17.58 -7.38
C THR A 180 -0.84 16.38 -8.27
N ILE A 181 0.22 15.63 -7.98
CA ILE A 181 0.64 14.48 -8.79
C ILE A 181 0.69 13.25 -7.88
N TRP A 182 0.23 12.10 -8.38
CA TRP A 182 0.33 10.83 -7.66
C TRP A 182 1.79 10.39 -7.50
N LEU A 183 2.17 9.90 -6.32
CA LEU A 183 3.50 9.33 -6.10
C LEU A 183 3.65 8.01 -6.85
N ARG A 184 4.71 7.87 -7.66
CA ARG A 184 5.03 6.66 -8.44
C ARG A 184 6.41 6.10 -8.08
N PRO A 185 6.67 4.80 -8.26
CA PRO A 185 8.01 4.25 -8.07
C PRO A 185 8.98 4.85 -9.09
N MET A 186 10.20 5.15 -8.63
CA MET A 186 11.27 5.65 -9.48
C MET A 186 12.23 4.50 -9.79
N HIS A 187 12.24 4.05 -11.03
CA HIS A 187 13.26 3.15 -11.54
C HIS A 187 14.43 3.97 -12.06
N SER A 188 15.65 3.55 -11.75
CA SER A 188 16.87 4.11 -12.34
C SER A 188 16.81 3.99 -13.87
N GLY A 189 16.33 5.06 -14.53
CA GLY A 189 16.06 5.09 -15.97
C GLY A 189 14.87 5.96 -16.38
N ALA A 190 13.95 6.26 -15.47
CA ALA A 190 12.80 7.13 -15.74
C ALA A 190 12.85 8.38 -14.84
N MET A 191 13.51 9.43 -15.33
CA MET A 191 13.23 10.78 -14.85
C MET A 191 11.94 11.27 -15.53
N PRO A 192 11.03 11.94 -14.81
CA PRO A 192 9.83 12.52 -15.40
C PRO A 192 10.12 13.64 -16.41
#